data_AF-A0A6G0XP81-F1
#
_entry.id   AF-A0A6G0XP81-F1
#
_cell.length_a   1.000
_cell.length_b   1.000
_cell.length_c   1.000
_cell.angle_alpha   90.00
_cell.angle_beta   90.00
_cell.angle_gamma   90.00
#
_symmetry.space_group_name_H-M   'P 1'
#
loop_
_entity.id
_entity.type
_entity.pdbx_description
1 polymer ?
#
loop_
_entity_poly.entity_id
_entity_poly.type
_entity_poly.pdbx_seq_one_letter_code
_entity_poly.pdbx_strand_id
1 'polypeptide(L)'
;MKSSKRKRSNDDVPRDRSSKKSSGDAKRAKHKAYMKEYEVWSKKTSPSQWMTSDQAILREKHQFLRDEEADAVAGEKDWQVRMAVRYYQKLFKEYALADFSRYKEGRVGLRWRTEREVVEGKGQFVCGNKKCDETRGLESYEVLFAYVEHGEKKQCLVKLRVCPDCALKLFYRKIQEIKARRDDKNEADQDIQRMLQGKQIAESDSEDEEEDSEEEDKD
;
A
#
# COMPACT_ATOMS: atom_id res chain seq x y z
N MET A 1 46.24 -17.31 -65.15
CA MET A 1 46.89 -18.53 -64.63
C MET A 1 47.15 -18.36 -63.13
N LYS A 2 46.63 -19.29 -62.33
CA LYS A 2 47.13 -19.86 -61.06
C LYS A 2 47.29 -18.98 -59.78
N SER A 3 46.52 -19.38 -58.78
CA SER A 3 46.60 -19.15 -57.32
C SER A 3 48.00 -19.24 -56.70
N SER A 4 48.20 -18.60 -55.53
CA SER A 4 48.54 -19.32 -54.28
C SER A 4 48.59 -18.43 -53.02
N LYS A 5 47.80 -18.83 -52.01
CA LYS A 5 47.87 -18.44 -50.58
C LYS A 5 49.11 -19.04 -49.91
N ARG A 6 49.84 -18.30 -49.07
CA ARG A 6 50.54 -18.81 -47.85
C ARG A 6 50.65 -17.67 -46.82
N LYS A 7 49.85 -17.71 -45.75
CA LYS A 7 50.09 -18.26 -44.38
C LYS A 7 50.94 -17.33 -43.50
N ARG A 8 50.27 -16.68 -42.54
CA ARG A 8 50.81 -15.98 -41.37
C ARG A 8 51.51 -16.98 -40.44
N SER A 9 52.67 -16.61 -39.90
CA SER A 9 53.21 -17.14 -38.66
C SER A 9 53.19 -16.01 -37.62
N ASN A 10 52.49 -16.26 -36.51
CA ASN A 10 52.61 -15.53 -35.25
C ASN A 10 54.06 -15.66 -34.76
N ASP A 11 54.61 -14.59 -34.20
CA ASP A 11 55.36 -14.61 -32.94
C ASP A 11 55.69 -13.16 -32.56
N ASP A 12 54.83 -12.53 -31.75
CA ASP A 12 55.25 -11.43 -30.89
C ASP A 12 54.39 -11.41 -29.62
N VAL A 13 55.10 -11.39 -28.50
CA VAL A 13 54.68 -11.77 -27.15
C VAL A 13 53.60 -10.83 -26.57
N PRO A 14 52.47 -11.34 -26.02
CA PRO A 14 51.58 -10.51 -25.25
C PRO A 14 52.25 -10.08 -23.95
N ARG A 15 52.58 -8.79 -23.84
CA ARG A 15 52.92 -8.11 -22.58
C ARG A 15 51.89 -8.48 -21.52
N ASP A 16 52.36 -9.03 -20.40
CA ASP A 16 51.60 -9.20 -19.16
C ASP A 16 51.07 -7.83 -18.68
N ARG A 17 49.86 -7.49 -19.11
CA ARG A 17 49.07 -6.43 -18.49
C ARG A 17 48.41 -7.05 -17.27
N SER A 18 49.15 -7.05 -16.16
CA SER A 18 48.58 -7.14 -14.82
C SER A 18 47.48 -6.08 -14.68
N SER A 19 46.24 -6.51 -14.93
CA SER A 19 45.06 -5.68 -14.83
C SER A 19 44.84 -5.40 -13.35
N LYS A 20 45.31 -4.23 -12.90
CA LYS A 20 45.00 -3.68 -11.58
C LYS A 20 43.48 -3.61 -11.46
N LYS A 21 42.87 -4.60 -10.79
CA LYS A 21 41.43 -4.66 -10.54
C LYS A 21 40.98 -3.33 -9.96
N SER A 22 40.04 -2.68 -10.63
CA SER A 22 39.58 -1.37 -10.21
C SER A 22 38.89 -1.49 -8.84
N SER A 23 39.00 -0.44 -8.01
CA SER A 23 38.31 -0.35 -6.72
C SER A 23 36.80 -0.64 -6.84
N GLY A 24 36.19 -0.34 -8.00
CA GLY A 24 34.79 -0.65 -8.32
C GLY A 24 34.50 -2.14 -8.45
N ASP A 25 35.41 -2.92 -9.04
CA ASP A 25 35.26 -4.37 -9.19
C ASP A 25 35.32 -5.08 -7.83
N ALA A 26 36.20 -4.61 -6.95
CA ALA A 26 36.29 -5.10 -5.57
C ALA A 26 35.01 -4.80 -4.77
N LYS A 27 34.46 -3.58 -4.90
CA LYS A 27 33.18 -3.20 -4.27
C LYS A 27 32.02 -4.03 -4.80
N ARG A 28 31.96 -4.28 -6.12
CA ARG A 28 30.92 -5.08 -6.75
C ARG A 28 31.02 -6.56 -6.35
N ALA A 29 32.23 -7.10 -6.25
CA ALA A 29 32.46 -8.45 -5.75
C ALA A 29 32.07 -8.60 -4.28
N LYS A 30 32.42 -7.62 -3.44
CA LYS A 30 32.03 -7.56 -2.03
C LYS A 30 30.51 -7.48 -1.86
N HIS A 31 29.84 -6.62 -2.64
CA HIS A 31 28.38 -6.54 -2.66
C HIS A 31 27.74 -7.86 -3.12
N LYS A 32 28.29 -8.51 -4.15
CA LYS A 32 27.80 -9.83 -4.62
C LYS A 32 27.98 -10.92 -3.56
N ALA A 33 29.06 -10.87 -2.77
CA ALA A 33 29.26 -11.76 -1.64
C ALA A 33 28.22 -11.52 -0.54
N TYR A 34 27.98 -10.27 -0.15
CA TYR A 34 26.93 -9.91 0.81
C TYR A 34 25.53 -10.35 0.34
N MET A 35 25.20 -10.17 -0.94
CA MET A 35 23.90 -10.60 -1.47
C MET A 35 23.72 -12.12 -1.44
N LYS A 36 24.80 -12.89 -1.68
CA LYS A 36 24.77 -14.35 -1.58
C LYS A 36 24.63 -14.83 -0.13
N GLU A 37 25.29 -14.16 0.80
CA GLU A 37 25.17 -14.43 2.23
C GLU A 37 23.75 -14.09 2.73
N TYR A 38 23.19 -12.96 2.28
CA TYR A 38 21.82 -12.56 2.56
C TYR A 38 20.79 -13.56 2.01
N GLU A 39 20.95 -14.07 0.79
CA GLU A 39 20.08 -15.14 0.25
C GLU A 39 20.12 -16.43 1.08
N VAL A 40 21.29 -16.79 1.61
CA VAL A 40 21.43 -17.98 2.46
C VAL A 40 20.78 -17.74 3.84
N TRP A 41 20.98 -16.56 4.42
CA TRP A 41 20.33 -16.18 5.67
C TRP A 41 18.80 -16.09 5.53
N SER A 42 18.29 -15.44 4.46
CA SER A 42 16.85 -15.28 4.24
C SER A 42 16.13 -16.61 3.96
N LYS A 43 16.83 -17.62 3.46
CA LYS A 43 16.28 -18.98 3.24
C LYS A 43 16.29 -19.83 4.51
N LYS A 44 17.14 -19.50 5.49
CA LYS A 44 17.25 -20.21 6.77
C LYS A 44 16.31 -19.65 7.85
N THR A 45 15.94 -18.37 7.75
CA THR A 45 15.10 -17.69 8.72
C THR A 45 13.67 -17.56 8.18
N SER A 46 12.74 -18.31 8.77
CA SER A 46 11.31 -18.11 8.51
C SER A 46 10.92 -16.68 8.89
N PRO A 47 10.00 -16.01 8.16
CA PRO A 47 9.42 -14.73 8.57
C PRO A 47 8.91 -14.70 10.02
N SER A 48 8.56 -15.86 10.57
CA SER A 48 8.13 -16.03 11.96
C SER A 48 9.22 -15.85 13.00
N GLN A 49 10.51 -15.87 12.63
CA GLN A 49 11.63 -15.87 13.57
C GLN A 49 12.10 -14.45 13.97
N TRP A 50 11.69 -13.41 13.24
CA TRP A 50 12.05 -12.02 13.51
C TRP A 50 10.84 -11.11 13.76
N MET A 51 9.61 -11.63 13.66
CA MET A 51 8.45 -10.95 14.23
C MET A 51 8.57 -11.05 15.75
N THR A 52 8.50 -9.91 16.45
CA THR A 52 8.28 -9.97 17.90
C THR A 52 7.00 -10.78 18.16
N SER A 53 6.96 -11.53 19.26
CA SER A 53 5.77 -12.33 19.62
C SER A 53 4.50 -11.48 19.51
N ASP A 54 4.56 -10.23 19.97
CA ASP A 54 3.48 -9.25 19.91
C ASP A 54 3.05 -8.89 18.48
N GLN A 55 4.00 -8.73 17.55
CA GLN A 55 3.66 -8.42 16.16
C GLN A 55 2.94 -9.58 15.48
N ALA A 56 3.32 -10.82 15.79
CA ALA A 56 2.63 -12.01 15.28
C ALA A 56 1.21 -12.08 15.82
N ILE A 57 1.03 -11.85 17.13
CA ILE A 57 -0.29 -11.80 17.78
C ILE A 57 -1.18 -10.71 17.16
N LEU A 58 -0.64 -9.50 16.96
CA LEU A 58 -1.39 -8.40 16.34
C LEU A 58 -1.82 -8.72 14.91
N ARG A 59 -0.99 -9.44 14.14
CA ARG A 59 -1.35 -9.89 12.78
C ARG A 59 -2.42 -10.97 12.79
N GLU A 60 -2.34 -11.90 13.74
CA GLU A 60 -3.30 -12.99 13.88
C GLU A 60 -4.68 -12.49 14.32
N LYS A 61 -4.73 -11.60 15.31
CA LYS A 61 -5.96 -11.03 15.86
C LYS A 61 -6.39 -9.74 15.14
N HIS A 62 -5.74 -9.38 14.03
CA HIS A 62 -6.10 -8.19 13.26
C HIS A 62 -7.52 -8.36 12.70
N GLN A 63 -8.35 -7.36 12.91
CA GLN A 63 -9.64 -7.23 12.25
C GLN A 63 -9.77 -5.85 11.64
N PHE A 64 -10.24 -5.77 10.40
CA PHE A 64 -10.43 -4.50 9.70
C PHE A 64 -11.58 -3.69 10.31
N LEU A 65 -12.66 -4.37 10.71
CA LEU A 65 -13.72 -3.83 11.56
C LEU A 65 -13.88 -4.74 12.78
N ARG A 66 -13.86 -4.13 13.95
CA ARG A 66 -14.04 -4.79 15.25
C ARG A 66 -15.45 -4.50 15.78
N ASP A 67 -15.99 -5.50 16.47
CA ASP A 67 -17.25 -5.46 17.20
C ASP A 67 -16.91 -5.26 18.68
N GLU A 68 -17.36 -4.15 19.26
CA GLU A 68 -16.94 -3.73 20.61
C GLU A 68 -17.48 -4.65 21.69
N GLU A 69 -18.72 -5.13 21.53
CA GLU A 69 -19.38 -6.06 22.44
C GLU A 69 -18.69 -7.42 22.43
N ALA A 70 -18.43 -7.96 21.23
CA ALA A 70 -17.74 -9.24 21.08
C ALA A 70 -16.30 -9.17 21.61
N ASP A 71 -15.60 -8.06 21.34
CA ASP A 71 -14.25 -7.82 21.83
C ASP A 71 -14.19 -7.62 23.34
N ALA A 72 -15.22 -7.03 23.97
CA ALA A 72 -15.29 -6.89 25.42
C ALA A 72 -15.36 -8.27 26.11
N VAL A 73 -16.21 -9.17 25.61
CA VAL A 73 -16.35 -10.54 26.11
C VAL A 73 -15.08 -11.36 25.86
N ALA A 74 -14.54 -11.31 24.65
CA ALA A 74 -13.32 -12.06 24.31
C ALA A 74 -12.09 -11.52 25.04
N GLY A 75 -11.99 -10.20 25.19
CA GLY A 75 -10.90 -9.51 25.86
C GLY A 75 -10.86 -9.73 27.37
N GLU A 76 -11.97 -10.07 28.02
CA GLU A 76 -11.96 -10.46 29.44
C GLU A 76 -11.05 -11.68 29.66
N LYS A 77 -11.14 -12.67 28.76
CA LYS A 77 -10.44 -13.96 28.86
C LYS A 77 -9.08 -13.98 28.15
N ASP A 78 -8.94 -13.27 27.02
CA ASP A 78 -7.74 -13.30 26.18
C ASP A 78 -7.07 -11.92 26.11
N TRP A 79 -5.89 -11.80 26.74
CA TRP A 79 -5.12 -10.55 26.73
C TRP A 79 -4.63 -10.17 25.32
N GLN A 80 -4.46 -11.15 24.42
CA GLN A 80 -4.06 -10.90 23.04
C GLN A 80 -5.13 -10.12 22.27
N VAL A 81 -6.39 -10.44 22.54
CA VAL A 81 -7.54 -9.68 22.01
C VAL A 81 -7.50 -8.26 22.57
N ARG A 82 -7.31 -8.07 23.88
CA ARG A 82 -7.19 -6.74 24.48
C ARG A 82 -6.08 -5.90 23.86
N MET A 83 -4.93 -6.52 23.57
CA MET A 83 -3.81 -5.85 22.93
C MET A 83 -4.17 -5.38 21.51
N ALA A 84 -4.85 -6.23 20.73
CA ALA A 84 -5.27 -5.89 19.38
C ALA A 84 -6.41 -4.84 19.36
N VAL A 85 -7.35 -4.88 20.31
CA VAL A 85 -8.35 -3.80 20.52
C VAL A 85 -7.66 -2.46 20.75
N ARG A 86 -6.71 -2.41 21.69
CA ARG A 86 -5.96 -1.17 22.01
C ARG A 86 -5.20 -0.63 20.80
N TYR A 87 -4.65 -1.51 19.97
CA TYR A 87 -4.01 -1.09 18.73
C TYR A 87 -5.02 -0.51 17.73
N TYR A 88 -6.17 -1.16 17.55
CA TYR A 88 -7.24 -0.71 16.66
C TYR A 88 -7.85 0.63 17.05
N GLN A 89 -7.99 0.90 18.35
CA GLN A 89 -8.49 2.17 18.87
C GLN A 89 -7.56 3.35 18.55
N LYS A 90 -6.26 3.11 18.41
CA LYS A 90 -5.27 4.14 18.03
C LYS A 90 -5.26 4.47 16.53
N LEU A 91 -6.00 3.71 15.72
CA LEU A 91 -6.06 3.95 14.27
C LEU A 91 -7.14 4.98 13.94
N PHE A 92 -6.83 5.80 12.95
CA PHE A 92 -7.74 6.82 12.44
C PHE A 92 -8.55 6.24 11.27
N LYS A 93 -9.88 6.27 11.44
CA LYS A 93 -10.84 5.51 10.61
C LYS A 93 -11.67 6.38 9.65
N GLU A 94 -11.33 7.66 9.51
CA GLU A 94 -12.00 8.56 8.57
C GLU A 94 -11.63 8.25 7.11
N TYR A 95 -10.33 8.17 6.80
CA TYR A 95 -9.79 7.79 5.50
C TYR A 95 -8.90 6.56 5.64
N ALA A 96 -9.06 5.59 4.75
CA ALA A 96 -8.16 4.46 4.62
C ALA A 96 -6.98 4.76 3.68
N LEU A 97 -5.93 3.94 3.78
CA LEU A 97 -4.85 3.89 2.81
C LEU A 97 -4.98 2.65 1.94
N ALA A 98 -4.63 2.80 0.66
CA ALA A 98 -4.70 1.75 -0.33
C ALA A 98 -3.31 1.26 -0.77
N ASP A 99 -3.22 -0.04 -1.05
CA ASP A 99 -2.12 -0.67 -1.77
C ASP A 99 -2.60 -1.07 -3.16
N PHE A 100 -2.24 -0.27 -4.16
CA PHE A 100 -2.58 -0.53 -5.56
C PHE A 100 -1.54 -1.42 -6.27
N SER A 101 -0.67 -2.15 -5.58
CA SER A 101 0.36 -2.95 -6.26
C SER A 101 -0.19 -4.04 -7.19
N ARG A 102 -1.38 -4.58 -6.91
CA ARG A 102 -2.04 -5.66 -7.68
C ARG A 102 -3.38 -5.24 -8.30
N TYR A 103 -3.55 -3.95 -8.54
CA TYR A 103 -4.80 -3.39 -9.07
C TYR A 103 -5.21 -4.01 -10.42
N LYS A 104 -4.24 -4.40 -11.25
CA LYS A 104 -4.49 -5.07 -12.54
C LYS A 104 -5.13 -6.45 -12.41
N GLU A 105 -4.91 -7.12 -11.28
CA GLU A 105 -5.56 -8.39 -10.93
C GLU A 105 -6.94 -8.18 -10.29
N GLY A 106 -7.38 -6.92 -10.14
CA GLY A 106 -8.58 -6.57 -9.39
C GLY A 106 -8.41 -6.66 -7.88
N ARG A 107 -7.17 -6.71 -7.38
CA ARG A 107 -6.86 -6.85 -5.96
C ARG A 107 -6.31 -5.53 -5.42
N VAL A 108 -7.03 -4.94 -4.48
CA VAL A 108 -6.63 -3.73 -3.75
C VAL A 108 -6.62 -4.07 -2.26
N GLY A 109 -5.55 -3.72 -1.57
CA GLY A 109 -5.47 -3.86 -0.11
C GLY A 109 -5.80 -2.53 0.56
N LEU A 110 -6.68 -2.53 1.55
CA LEU A 110 -6.99 -1.35 2.35
C LEU A 110 -6.54 -1.56 3.80
N ARG A 111 -6.21 -0.46 4.48
CA ARG A 111 -5.99 -0.42 5.94
C ARG A 111 -6.28 0.96 6.49
N TRP A 112 -6.58 1.04 7.78
CA TRP A 112 -6.70 2.31 8.49
C TRP A 112 -5.34 3.01 8.68
N ARG A 113 -5.39 4.33 8.88
CA ARG A 113 -4.22 5.19 9.06
C ARG A 113 -3.69 5.08 10.48
N THR A 114 -2.36 5.16 10.61
CA THR A 114 -1.72 5.33 11.91
C THR A 114 -1.59 6.81 12.27
N GLU A 115 -1.40 7.12 13.54
CA GLU A 115 -1.17 8.49 14.02
C GLU A 115 -0.09 9.24 13.23
N ARG A 116 1.08 8.62 13.06
CA ARG A 116 2.19 9.22 12.30
C ARG A 116 1.76 9.61 10.88
N GLU A 117 1.00 8.74 10.21
CA GLU A 117 0.53 9.00 8.84
C GLU A 117 -0.49 10.12 8.77
N VAL A 118 -1.33 10.27 9.80
CA VAL A 118 -2.28 11.38 9.91
C VAL A 118 -1.53 12.70 10.12
N VAL A 119 -0.54 12.72 11.01
CA VAL A 119 0.32 13.89 11.24
C VAL A 119 1.09 14.29 9.97
N GLU A 120 1.56 13.31 9.19
CA GLU A 120 2.19 13.54 7.88
C GLU A 120 1.19 13.94 6.77
N GLY A 121 -0.12 13.94 7.06
CA GLY A 121 -1.18 14.28 6.10
C GLY A 121 -1.46 13.19 5.05
N LYS A 122 -0.99 11.95 5.24
CA LYS A 122 -1.20 10.85 4.31
C LYS A 122 -2.67 10.47 4.23
N GLY A 123 -3.19 10.36 3.01
CA GLY A 123 -4.60 10.09 2.75
C GLY A 123 -5.52 11.30 2.96
N GLN A 124 -4.98 12.51 3.18
CA GLN A 124 -5.75 13.75 3.28
C GLN A 124 -5.14 14.86 2.41
N PHE A 125 -3.90 15.23 2.68
CA PHE A 125 -3.12 16.22 1.90
C PHE A 125 -2.12 15.56 0.95
N VAL A 126 -1.81 14.29 1.17
CA VAL A 126 -1.01 13.42 0.30
C VAL A 126 -1.87 12.24 -0.14
N CYS A 127 -1.68 11.76 -1.36
CA CYS A 127 -2.40 10.61 -1.92
C CYS A 127 -2.42 9.40 -0.96
N GLY A 128 -3.60 8.81 -0.77
CA GLY A 128 -3.84 7.66 0.09
C GLY A 128 -3.24 6.34 -0.41
N ASN A 129 -2.61 6.33 -1.59
CA ASN A 129 -1.85 5.16 -2.04
C ASN A 129 -0.50 5.10 -1.30
N LYS A 130 -0.21 3.95 -0.67
CA LYS A 130 1.01 3.72 0.11
C LYS A 130 2.32 4.01 -0.65
N LYS A 131 2.33 3.87 -1.97
CA LYS A 131 3.53 4.05 -2.83
C LYS A 131 3.45 5.31 -3.72
N CYS A 132 2.69 6.32 -3.33
CA CYS A 132 2.50 7.54 -4.09
C CYS A 132 2.50 8.75 -3.17
N ASP A 133 3.33 9.75 -3.47
CA ASP A 133 3.49 10.95 -2.64
C ASP A 133 2.97 12.21 -3.35
N GLU A 134 2.06 12.02 -4.32
CA GLU A 134 1.38 13.12 -5.00
C GLU A 134 0.46 13.88 -4.03
N THR A 135 0.42 15.20 -4.16
CA THR A 135 -0.37 16.09 -3.29
C THR A 135 -1.43 16.87 -4.05
N ARG A 136 -1.40 16.85 -5.38
CA ARG A 136 -2.29 17.65 -6.23
C ARG A 136 -3.47 16.85 -6.75
N GLY A 137 -4.59 17.54 -6.96
CA GLY A 137 -5.80 16.97 -7.56
C GLY A 137 -6.36 15.79 -6.79
N LEU A 138 -6.22 15.79 -5.46
CA LEU A 138 -6.72 14.71 -4.62
C LEU A 138 -8.24 14.78 -4.54
N GLU A 139 -8.91 13.67 -4.83
CA GLU A 139 -10.35 13.52 -4.69
C GLU A 139 -10.69 12.42 -3.69
N SER A 140 -11.79 12.61 -2.96
CA SER A 140 -12.31 11.64 -2.00
C SER A 140 -13.34 10.73 -2.69
N TYR A 141 -13.19 9.42 -2.49
CA TYR A 141 -14.06 8.39 -3.03
C TYR A 141 -14.56 7.50 -1.91
N GLU A 142 -15.85 7.22 -1.91
CA GLU A 142 -16.45 6.18 -1.07
C GLU A 142 -16.53 4.89 -1.89
N VAL A 143 -15.86 3.84 -1.42
CA VAL A 143 -15.84 2.55 -2.12
C VAL A 143 -16.38 1.45 -1.24
N LEU A 144 -17.19 0.58 -1.85
CA LEU A 144 -17.62 -0.66 -1.20
C LEU A 144 -16.43 -1.62 -1.15
N PHE A 145 -15.88 -1.82 0.03
CA PHE A 145 -14.79 -2.75 0.28
C PHE A 145 -15.35 -4.10 0.73
N ALA A 146 -15.39 -5.05 -0.19
CA ALA A 146 -15.72 -6.45 0.09
C ALA A 146 -14.42 -7.26 0.31
N TYR A 147 -14.33 -7.97 1.43
CA TYR A 147 -13.13 -8.70 1.85
C TYR A 147 -13.49 -10.01 2.57
N VAL A 148 -12.51 -10.90 2.68
CA VAL A 148 -12.64 -12.14 3.46
C VAL A 148 -11.71 -12.04 4.66
N GLU A 149 -12.28 -12.21 5.85
CA GLU A 149 -11.56 -12.16 7.12
C GLU A 149 -12.00 -13.34 7.97
N HIS A 150 -11.04 -14.12 8.48
CA HIS A 150 -11.29 -15.37 9.21
C HIS A 150 -12.26 -16.36 8.52
N GLY A 151 -12.27 -16.36 7.17
CA GLY A 151 -13.14 -17.24 6.37
C GLY A 151 -14.52 -16.67 6.08
N GLU A 152 -14.88 -15.53 6.67
CA GLU A 152 -16.17 -14.88 6.49
C GLU A 152 -16.08 -13.75 5.46
N LYS A 153 -17.11 -13.62 4.63
CA LYS A 153 -17.23 -12.51 3.69
C LYS A 153 -17.81 -11.30 4.43
N LYS A 154 -17.05 -10.20 4.46
CA LYS A 154 -17.45 -8.93 5.04
C LYS A 154 -17.49 -7.86 3.95
N GLN A 155 -18.29 -6.83 4.18
CA GLN A 155 -18.33 -5.64 3.32
C GLN A 155 -18.53 -4.39 4.17
N CYS A 156 -17.93 -3.29 3.75
CA CYS A 156 -18.12 -1.99 4.38
C CYS A 156 -17.84 -0.87 3.39
N LEU A 157 -18.41 0.30 3.62
CA LEU A 157 -18.09 1.51 2.86
C LEU A 157 -16.86 2.16 3.47
N VAL A 158 -15.86 2.46 2.64
CA VAL A 158 -14.58 3.03 3.08
C VAL A 158 -14.28 4.28 2.26
N LYS A 159 -13.87 5.36 2.94
CA LYS A 159 -13.43 6.59 2.27
C LYS A 159 -11.94 6.52 1.94
N LEU A 160 -11.58 6.90 0.71
CA LEU A 160 -10.22 6.97 0.19
C LEU A 160 -10.01 8.32 -0.49
N ARG A 161 -8.92 9.01 -0.17
CA ARG A 161 -8.54 10.23 -0.89
C ARG A 161 -7.29 9.99 -1.71
N VAL A 162 -7.38 10.10 -3.04
CA VAL A 162 -6.29 9.72 -3.96
C VAL A 162 -6.16 10.69 -5.13
N CYS A 163 -4.96 10.77 -5.70
CA CYS A 163 -4.70 11.56 -6.91
C CYS A 163 -5.33 10.91 -8.16
N PRO A 164 -5.43 11.62 -9.29
CA PRO A 164 -6.11 11.13 -10.50
C PRO A 164 -5.50 9.82 -11.03
N ASP A 165 -4.17 9.72 -11.03
CA ASP A 165 -3.46 8.49 -11.44
C ASP A 165 -3.79 7.28 -10.57
N CYS A 166 -4.02 7.51 -9.29
CA CYS A 166 -4.40 6.45 -8.35
C CYS A 166 -5.90 6.16 -8.40
N ALA A 167 -6.75 7.14 -8.75
CA ALA A 167 -8.16 6.91 -9.04
C ALA A 167 -8.34 5.97 -10.24
N LEU A 168 -7.51 6.11 -11.29
CA LEU A 168 -7.47 5.17 -12.42
C LEU A 168 -7.12 3.74 -11.98
N LYS A 169 -6.27 3.57 -10.96
CA LYS A 169 -5.92 2.26 -10.40
C LYS A 169 -7.06 1.71 -9.55
N LEU A 170 -7.70 2.56 -8.75
CA LEU A 170 -8.83 2.21 -7.90
C LEU A 170 -9.99 1.65 -8.73
N PHE A 171 -10.34 2.33 -9.83
CA PHE A 171 -11.46 1.95 -10.70
C PHE A 171 -11.05 1.11 -11.92
N TYR A 172 -9.86 0.52 -11.91
CA TYR A 172 -9.29 -0.14 -13.08
C TYR A 172 -10.22 -1.17 -13.74
N ARG A 173 -10.87 -2.06 -12.97
CA ARG A 173 -11.80 -3.05 -13.53
C ARG A 173 -13.01 -2.40 -14.19
N LYS A 174 -13.59 -1.40 -13.53
CA LYS A 174 -14.76 -0.67 -14.03
C LYS A 174 -14.42 0.11 -15.31
N ILE A 175 -13.21 0.68 -15.38
CA ILE A 175 -12.68 1.33 -16.58
C ILE A 175 -12.55 0.32 -17.73
N GLN A 176 -12.03 -0.88 -17.47
CA GLN A 176 -11.94 -1.93 -18.49
C GLN A 176 -13.33 -2.37 -18.98
N GLU A 177 -14.31 -2.49 -18.09
CA GLU A 177 -15.69 -2.82 -18.44
C GLU A 177 -16.33 -1.74 -19.34
N ILE A 178 -16.11 -0.46 -19.05
CA ILE A 178 -16.58 0.65 -19.89
C ILE A 178 -15.95 0.56 -21.29
N LYS A 179 -14.62 0.40 -21.35
CA LYS A 179 -13.90 0.28 -22.63
C LYS A 179 -14.28 -0.95 -23.45
N ALA A 180 -14.76 -2.01 -22.80
CA ALA A 180 -15.24 -3.21 -23.49
C ALA A 180 -16.69 -3.08 -24.00
N ARG A 181 -17.49 -2.16 -23.45
CA ARG A 181 -18.89 -1.93 -23.83
C ARG A 181 -19.07 -0.84 -24.89
N ARG A 182 -18.09 0.04 -25.06
CA ARG A 182 -18.13 1.18 -25.98
C ARG A 182 -17.19 0.94 -27.14
N ASP A 183 -17.72 0.99 -28.36
CA ASP A 183 -16.91 0.92 -29.59
C ASP A 183 -16.20 2.24 -29.87
N ASP A 184 -16.87 3.38 -29.56
CA ASP A 184 -16.28 4.71 -29.67
C ASP A 184 -15.37 5.00 -28.45
N LYS A 185 -14.10 5.25 -28.72
CA LYS A 185 -13.08 5.53 -27.71
C LYS A 185 -13.32 6.87 -27.00
N ASN A 186 -13.77 7.89 -27.71
CA ASN A 186 -14.01 9.21 -27.13
C ASN A 186 -15.22 9.16 -26.18
N GLU A 187 -16.27 8.42 -26.54
CA GLU A 187 -17.40 8.18 -25.62
C GLU A 187 -16.95 7.42 -24.37
N ALA A 188 -16.12 6.38 -24.52
CA ALA A 188 -15.58 5.63 -23.40
C ALA A 188 -14.75 6.52 -22.45
N ASP A 189 -13.88 7.36 -23.02
CA ASP A 189 -13.03 8.27 -22.25
C ASP A 189 -13.88 9.36 -21.53
N GLN A 190 -14.96 9.84 -22.14
CA GLN A 190 -15.94 10.73 -21.49
C GLN A 190 -16.68 10.06 -20.34
N ASP A 191 -17.12 8.80 -20.51
CA ASP A 191 -17.77 8.02 -19.45
C ASP A 191 -16.83 7.80 -18.25
N ILE A 192 -15.55 7.49 -18.52
CA ILE A 192 -14.53 7.33 -17.47
C ILE A 192 -14.31 8.65 -16.74
N GLN A 193 -14.18 9.77 -17.46
CA GLN A 193 -13.95 11.06 -16.84
C GLN A 193 -15.12 11.48 -15.96
N ARG A 194 -16.36 11.28 -16.40
CA ARG A 194 -17.57 11.52 -15.58
C ARG A 194 -17.64 10.65 -14.34
N MET A 195 -17.15 9.41 -14.41
CA MET A 195 -17.11 8.50 -13.26
C MET A 195 -16.03 8.91 -12.24
N LEU A 196 -14.90 9.42 -12.72
CA LEU A 196 -13.78 9.81 -11.86
C LEU A 196 -13.99 11.17 -11.19
N GLN A 197 -14.76 12.06 -11.80
CA GLN A 197 -15.18 13.32 -11.20
C GLN A 197 -16.20 13.02 -10.09
N GLY A 198 -15.75 12.97 -8.85
CA GLY A 198 -16.65 12.83 -7.70
C GLY A 198 -17.66 13.97 -7.65
N LYS A 199 -18.93 13.68 -7.32
CA LYS A 199 -19.87 14.72 -6.85
C LYS A 199 -19.22 15.36 -5.62
N GLN A 200 -18.91 16.65 -5.68
CA GLN A 200 -18.46 17.38 -4.50
C GLN A 200 -19.52 17.23 -3.41
N ILE A 201 -19.20 16.48 -2.36
CA ILE A 201 -19.92 16.57 -1.09
C ILE A 201 -19.41 17.88 -0.50
N ALA A 202 -20.28 18.88 -0.46
CA ALA A 202 -20.01 20.08 0.32
C ALA A 202 -19.80 19.63 1.76
N GLU A 203 -18.61 19.89 2.31
CA GLU A 203 -18.29 19.71 3.72
C GLU A 203 -19.26 20.58 4.51
N SER A 204 -20.32 20.00 5.08
CA SER A 204 -21.13 20.65 6.10
C SER A 204 -20.36 20.52 7.41
N ASP A 205 -19.61 21.56 7.75
CA ASP A 205 -19.11 21.80 9.11
C ASP A 205 -20.34 21.88 10.03
N SER A 206 -20.59 20.83 10.79
CA SER A 206 -21.47 20.89 11.96
C SER A 206 -20.60 21.30 13.13
N GLU A 207 -20.50 22.61 13.36
CA GLU A 207 -20.06 23.16 14.63
C GLU A 207 -21.12 22.81 15.67
N ASP A 208 -20.83 21.80 16.50
CA ASP A 208 -21.60 21.51 17.71
C ASP A 208 -21.33 22.66 18.72
N GLU A 209 -22.28 23.59 18.84
CA GLU A 209 -22.33 24.51 19.98
C GLU A 209 -22.83 23.73 21.20
N GLU A 210 -21.92 23.46 22.15
CA GLU A 210 -22.27 22.97 23.48
C GLU A 210 -23.03 24.07 24.25
N GLU A 211 -24.34 23.84 24.46
CA GLU A 211 -25.18 24.68 25.31
C GLU A 211 -24.95 24.26 26.78
N ASP A 212 -24.10 25.03 27.46
CA ASP A 212 -23.83 24.95 28.90
C ASP A 212 -25.04 25.49 29.69
N SER A 213 -25.80 24.60 30.32
CA SER A 213 -26.84 24.98 31.28
C SER A 213 -26.31 24.80 32.70
N GLU A 214 -25.74 25.88 33.24
CA GLU A 214 -25.58 26.10 34.68
C GLU A 214 -26.98 26.22 35.31
N GLU A 215 -27.45 25.18 36.03
CA GLU A 215 -28.56 25.34 36.97
C GLU A 215 -28.02 25.91 38.29
N GLU A 216 -28.33 27.19 38.52
CA GLU A 216 -28.14 27.90 39.78
C GLU A 216 -29.01 27.30 40.90
N ASP A 217 -28.38 26.98 42.02
CA ASP A 217 -28.98 26.93 43.36
C ASP A 217 -29.73 28.24 43.66
N LYS A 218 -30.99 28.15 44.10
CA LYS A 218 -31.60 29.07 45.09
C LYS A 218 -32.95 28.57 45.65
N ASP A 219 -32.93 28.45 46.98
CA ASP A 219 -34.01 28.52 47.99
C ASP A 219 -35.02 27.37 48.14
#